data_AF-A0A1U7SNT3-F1
#
_entry.id   AF-A0A1U7SNT3-F1
#
_cell.length_a   1.000
_cell.length_b   1.000
_cell.length_c   1.000
_cell.angle_alpha   90.00
_cell.angle_beta   90.00
_cell.angle_gamma   90.00
#
_symmetry.space_group_name_H-M   'P 1'
#
loop_
_entity.id
_entity.type
_entity.pdbx_description
1 polymer ?
#
loop_
_entity_poly.entity_id
_entity_poly.type
_entity_poly.pdbx_seq_one_letter_code
_entity_poly.pdbx_strand_id
1 'polypeptide(L)'
;MPPAAVAVASGDCGLSTDSVGSKGWGLPRYGAELYGCKEAVRREIHSAREVIALVMDSFTDMDIFKDLQEACSKRHVKVYILLDQASFPHFLKMCSNLGVNIEEQKLMRVRNINGNTYYTRSGAKIVGKVHEKFMLVDGIRVTTGSYSFTWTDGKLNSSNIIILSGPAVEHFDLEFQILYAESKPINPWLLSCSQEREMANQLIKPWISKT
;
A
#
# COMPACT_ATOMS: atom_id res chain seq x y z
N MET A 1 -0.01 -15.08 28.58
CA MET A 1 0.07 -14.44 27.25
C MET A 1 -1.05 -13.40 27.18
N PRO A 2 -0.78 -12.14 26.81
CA PRO A 2 -1.86 -11.19 26.59
C PRO A 2 -2.73 -11.67 25.40
N PRO A 3 -4.05 -11.41 25.43
CA PRO A 3 -4.94 -11.82 24.35
C PRO A 3 -4.57 -11.08 23.05
N ALA A 4 -4.65 -11.79 21.92
CA ALA A 4 -4.53 -11.17 20.61
C ALA A 4 -5.66 -10.14 20.44
N ALA A 5 -5.30 -8.89 20.15
CA ALA A 5 -6.28 -7.86 19.84
C ALA A 5 -6.61 -7.94 18.35
N VAL A 6 -7.92 -7.96 18.05
CA VAL A 6 -8.45 -7.94 16.69
C VAL A 6 -9.39 -6.74 16.58
N ALA A 7 -9.12 -5.84 15.64
CA ALA A 7 -10.04 -4.77 15.28
C ALA A 7 -10.45 -4.91 13.81
N VAL A 8 -11.71 -4.64 13.50
CA VAL A 8 -12.24 -4.76 12.14
C VAL A 8 -12.78 -3.40 11.70
N ALA A 9 -12.45 -2.99 10.48
CA ALA A 9 -13.10 -1.87 9.81
C ALA A 9 -13.66 -2.34 8.47
N SER A 10 -14.87 -1.89 8.13
CA SER A 10 -15.48 -2.11 6.83
C SER A 10 -15.87 -0.77 6.20
N GLY A 11 -15.99 -0.73 4.87
CA GLY A 11 -16.42 0.46 4.14
C GLY A 11 -17.76 1.02 4.62
N ASP A 12 -18.62 0.16 5.17
CA ASP A 12 -19.98 0.50 5.60
C ASP A 12 -20.15 0.61 7.14
N CYS A 13 -19.15 0.26 7.96
CA CYS A 13 -19.25 0.34 9.42
C CYS A 13 -18.00 0.97 10.06
N GLY A 14 -18.25 1.96 10.93
CA GLY A 14 -17.22 2.47 11.83
C GLY A 14 -16.57 1.35 12.65
N LEU A 15 -15.30 1.52 13.00
CA LEU A 15 -14.47 0.57 13.76
C LEU A 15 -15.25 -0.10 14.90
N SER A 16 -15.57 -1.38 14.77
CA SER A 16 -16.05 -2.19 15.89
C SER A 16 -14.85 -2.86 16.56
N THR A 17 -14.66 -2.57 17.84
CA THR A 17 -13.70 -3.26 18.70
C THR A 17 -14.47 -4.13 19.66
N ASP A 18 -14.48 -5.45 19.45
CA ASP A 18 -15.02 -6.38 20.44
C ASP A 18 -14.00 -6.57 21.57
N SER A 19 -13.97 -5.60 22.48
CA SER A 19 -13.27 -5.68 23.76
C SER A 19 -14.29 -5.89 24.87
N VAL A 20 -14.42 -7.12 25.38
CA VAL A 20 -15.13 -7.36 26.65
C VAL A 20 -14.28 -6.74 27.77
N GLY A 21 -14.65 -5.53 28.20
CA GLY A 21 -14.00 -4.85 29.31
C GLY A 21 -14.29 -3.34 29.34
N SER A 22 -15.20 -2.93 30.23
CA SER A 22 -15.63 -1.55 30.44
C SER A 22 -14.49 -0.56 30.70
N LYS A 23 -14.44 0.54 29.94
CA LYS A 23 -14.37 1.95 30.42
C LYS A 23 -14.30 2.91 29.23
N GLY A 24 -15.04 4.00 29.37
CA GLY A 24 -15.52 4.84 28.27
C GLY A 24 -14.46 5.56 27.44
N TRP A 25 -14.79 5.71 26.17
CA TRP A 25 -14.15 6.63 25.23
C TRP A 25 -15.26 7.30 24.41
N GLY A 26 -15.15 8.62 24.25
CA GLY A 26 -16.20 9.47 23.70
C GLY A 26 -16.66 9.03 22.31
N LEU A 27 -17.97 9.12 22.10
CA LEU A 27 -18.59 8.97 20.78
C LEU A 27 -17.92 9.93 19.77
N PRO A 28 -17.54 9.47 18.57
CA PRO A 28 -17.08 10.39 17.53
C PRO A 28 -18.23 11.35 17.18
N ARG A 29 -17.93 12.65 17.19
CA ARG A 29 -18.81 13.70 16.69
C ARG A 29 -19.35 13.31 15.30
N TYR A 30 -20.66 13.40 15.15
CA TYR A 30 -21.38 13.40 13.87
C TYR A 30 -20.64 14.30 12.87
N GLY A 31 -19.92 13.69 11.92
CA GLY A 31 -19.09 14.39 10.93
C GLY A 31 -17.88 13.61 10.39
N ALA A 32 -17.47 12.51 11.02
CA ALA A 32 -16.35 11.69 10.56
C ALA A 32 -16.76 10.70 9.45
N GLU A 33 -16.71 11.20 8.22
CA GLU A 33 -16.39 10.53 6.95
C GLU A 33 -16.53 9.00 6.80
N LEU A 34 -17.28 8.63 5.76
CA LEU A 34 -17.51 7.30 5.16
C LEU A 34 -16.24 6.58 4.62
N TYR A 35 -15.11 6.63 5.32
CA TYR A 35 -13.83 6.08 4.88
C TYR A 35 -13.18 5.18 5.94
N GLY A 36 -13.96 4.28 6.54
CA GLY A 36 -13.52 3.47 7.69
C GLY A 36 -12.17 2.76 7.46
N CYS A 37 -12.02 2.09 6.31
CA CYS A 37 -10.80 1.36 5.96
C CYS A 37 -9.61 2.29 5.69
N LYS A 38 -9.81 3.35 4.90
CA LYS A 38 -8.75 4.33 4.59
C LYS A 38 -8.23 4.98 5.88
N GLU A 39 -9.12 5.52 6.71
CA GLU A 39 -8.74 6.21 7.93
C GLU A 39 -8.08 5.28 8.95
N ALA A 40 -8.52 4.02 9.04
CA ALA A 40 -7.86 3.03 9.88
C ALA A 40 -6.45 2.71 9.39
N VAL A 41 -6.23 2.51 8.08
CA VAL A 41 -4.88 2.35 7.49
C VAL A 41 -4.01 3.56 7.79
N ARG A 42 -4.53 4.77 7.60
CA ARG A 42 -3.79 6.01 7.89
C ARG A 42 -3.38 6.07 9.36
N ARG A 43 -4.27 5.74 10.30
CA ARG A 43 -3.92 5.69 11.74
C ARG A 43 -2.79 4.72 12.03
N GLU A 44 -2.80 3.54 11.41
CA GLU A 44 -1.71 2.57 11.57
C GLU A 44 -0.37 3.15 11.08
N ILE A 45 -0.35 3.80 9.91
CA ILE A 45 0.85 4.49 9.39
C ILE A 45 1.31 5.62 10.33
N HIS A 46 0.39 6.40 10.89
CA HIS A 46 0.70 7.48 11.84
C HIS A 46 1.24 6.97 13.17
N SER A 47 0.91 5.73 13.55
CA SER A 47 1.38 5.12 14.79
C SER A 47 2.75 4.46 14.68
N ALA A 48 3.25 4.22 13.45
CA ALA A 48 4.55 3.59 13.20
C ALA A 48 5.74 4.42 13.73
N ARG A 49 6.76 3.73 14.24
CA ARG A 49 7.94 4.36 14.86
C ARG A 49 9.27 3.95 14.24
N GLU A 50 9.38 2.75 13.72
CA GLU A 50 10.65 2.19 13.25
C GLU A 50 10.56 1.70 11.81
N VAL A 51 9.60 0.81 11.52
CA VAL A 51 9.52 0.13 10.23
C VAL A 51 8.08 -0.08 9.80
N ILE A 52 7.81 0.15 8.51
CA ILE A 52 6.59 -0.26 7.83
C ILE A 52 6.96 -1.21 6.69
N ALA A 53 6.38 -2.39 6.68
CA ALA A 53 6.50 -3.37 5.61
C ALA A 53 5.12 -3.54 4.95
N LEU A 54 5.00 -3.19 3.67
CA LEU A 54 3.74 -3.15 2.93
C LEU A 54 3.80 -4.11 1.76
N VAL A 55 2.80 -4.98 1.65
CA VAL A 55 2.53 -5.81 0.47
C VAL A 55 1.16 -5.42 -0.06
N MET A 56 1.08 -5.06 -1.33
CA MET A 56 -0.17 -4.58 -1.92
C MET A 56 -0.30 -5.01 -3.38
N ASP A 57 -1.54 -5.23 -3.82
CA ASP A 57 -1.86 -5.55 -5.21
C ASP A 57 -1.90 -4.28 -6.08
N SER A 58 -2.49 -3.19 -5.59
CA SER A 58 -2.61 -1.91 -6.30
C SER A 58 -2.47 -0.74 -5.33
N PHE A 59 -1.62 0.22 -5.70
CA PHE A 59 -1.34 1.40 -4.90
C PHE A 59 -1.35 2.66 -5.76
N THR A 60 -2.43 3.44 -5.63
CA THR A 60 -2.66 4.71 -6.35
C THR A 60 -3.29 5.81 -5.47
N ASP A 61 -3.52 5.55 -4.17
CA ASP A 61 -4.03 6.56 -3.23
C ASP A 61 -2.92 7.53 -2.80
N MET A 62 -3.08 8.80 -3.19
CA MET A 62 -2.12 9.87 -2.93
C MET A 62 -2.02 10.25 -1.45
N ASP A 63 -3.09 10.11 -0.67
CA ASP A 63 -3.09 10.51 0.73
C ASP A 63 -2.34 9.48 1.58
N ILE A 64 -2.56 8.19 1.32
CA ILE A 64 -1.81 7.11 1.97
C ILE A 64 -0.32 7.21 1.62
N PHE A 65 0.02 7.51 0.37
CA PHE A 65 1.42 7.67 -0.03
C PHE A 65 2.09 8.86 0.68
N LYS A 66 1.40 10.01 0.80
CA LYS A 66 1.90 11.17 1.54
C LYS A 66 2.14 10.85 3.02
N ASP A 67 1.26 10.10 3.66
CA ASP A 67 1.43 9.68 5.05
C ASP A 67 2.69 8.80 5.23
N LEU A 68 2.98 7.91 4.26
CA LEU A 68 4.21 7.12 4.25
C LEU A 68 5.45 8.01 4.06
N GLN A 69 5.40 8.99 3.15
CA GLN A 69 6.49 9.95 2.97
C GLN A 69 6.73 10.80 4.22
N GLU A 70 5.67 11.20 4.91
CA GLU A 70 5.76 11.89 6.19
C GLU A 70 6.40 11.02 7.26
N ALA A 71 6.05 9.73 7.31
CA ALA A 71 6.68 8.76 8.22
C ALA A 71 8.19 8.67 7.97
N CYS A 72 8.61 8.59 6.70
CA CYS A 72 10.02 8.58 6.33
C CYS A 72 10.73 9.90 6.72
N SER A 73 10.16 11.04 6.34
CA SER A 73 10.83 12.35 6.42
C SER A 73 10.86 12.94 7.82
N LYS A 74 9.75 12.85 8.58
CA LYS A 74 9.65 13.45 9.91
C LYS A 74 10.03 12.47 11.02
N ARG A 75 9.61 11.21 10.89
CA ARG A 75 9.75 10.19 11.93
C ARG A 75 10.91 9.22 11.68
N HIS A 76 11.58 9.32 10.53
CA HIS A 76 12.69 8.43 10.16
C HIS A 76 12.31 6.94 10.13
N VAL A 77 11.05 6.65 9.87
CA VAL A 77 10.52 5.28 9.73
C VAL A 77 11.00 4.71 8.40
N LYS A 78 11.52 3.48 8.40
CA LYS A 78 11.91 2.78 7.17
C LYS A 78 10.68 2.14 6.53
N VAL A 79 10.46 2.38 5.25
CA VAL A 79 9.29 1.88 4.53
C VAL A 79 9.74 0.93 3.43
N TYR A 80 9.23 -0.29 3.46
CA TYR A 80 9.45 -1.31 2.43
C TYR A 80 8.11 -1.60 1.75
N ILE A 81 8.05 -1.44 0.43
CA ILE A 81 6.82 -1.62 -0.36
C ILE A 81 7.08 -2.71 -1.39
N LEU A 82 6.30 -3.79 -1.32
CA LEU A 82 6.21 -4.82 -2.33
C LEU A 82 4.90 -4.64 -3.08
N LEU A 83 4.99 -4.45 -4.40
CA LEU A 83 3.84 -4.16 -5.24
C LEU A 83 3.76 -5.16 -6.40
N ASP A 84 2.53 -5.57 -6.76
CA ASP A 84 2.30 -6.38 -7.95
C ASP A 84 2.81 -5.67 -9.22
N GLN A 85 3.51 -6.42 -10.07
CA GLN A 85 4.08 -5.89 -11.30
C GLN A 85 3.02 -5.25 -12.22
N ALA A 86 1.80 -5.77 -12.26
CA ALA A 86 0.77 -5.23 -13.16
C ALA A 86 0.29 -3.84 -12.71
N SER A 87 0.32 -3.54 -11.41
CA SER A 87 -0.09 -2.23 -10.87
C SER A 87 1.05 -1.22 -10.80
N PHE A 88 2.30 -1.68 -10.86
CA PHE A 88 3.48 -0.84 -10.71
C PHE A 88 3.57 0.39 -11.65
N PRO A 89 3.22 0.32 -12.95
CA PRO A 89 3.20 1.50 -13.81
C PRO A 89 2.23 2.60 -13.33
N HIS A 90 1.10 2.22 -12.73
CA HIS A 90 0.13 3.17 -12.18
C HIS A 90 0.68 3.86 -10.93
N PHE A 91 1.36 3.12 -10.07
CA PHE A 91 2.06 3.66 -8.92
C PHE A 91 3.15 4.66 -9.34
N LEU A 92 3.99 4.32 -10.33
CA LEU A 92 5.00 5.24 -10.86
C LEU A 92 4.38 6.53 -11.41
N LYS A 93 3.24 6.44 -12.11
CA LYS A 93 2.56 7.63 -12.61
C LYS A 93 2.06 8.52 -11.48
N MET A 94 1.53 7.94 -10.40
CA MET A 94 1.16 8.69 -9.19
C MET A 94 2.37 9.42 -8.59
N CYS A 95 3.52 8.73 -8.44
CA CYS A 95 4.73 9.34 -7.91
C CYS A 95 5.26 10.48 -8.81
N SER A 96 5.24 10.31 -10.14
CA SER A 96 5.61 11.39 -11.07
C SER A 96 4.69 12.61 -10.93
N ASN A 97 3.39 12.39 -10.82
CA ASN A 97 2.42 13.48 -10.63
C ASN A 97 2.62 14.22 -9.29
N LEU A 98 3.17 13.56 -8.28
CA LEU A 98 3.54 14.16 -7.01
C LEU A 98 4.94 14.80 -7.04
N GLY A 99 5.69 14.69 -8.14
CA GLY A 99 7.06 15.18 -8.26
C GLY A 99 8.06 14.41 -7.40
N VAL A 100 7.75 13.14 -7.07
CA VAL A 100 8.56 12.32 -6.16
C VAL A 100 9.43 11.35 -6.94
N ASN A 101 10.74 11.46 -6.76
CA ASN A 101 11.67 10.43 -7.24
C ASN A 101 11.85 9.35 -6.15
N ILE A 102 11.36 8.13 -6.43
CA ILE A 102 11.42 6.99 -5.51
C ILE A 102 12.88 6.54 -5.29
N GLU A 103 13.76 6.68 -6.28
CA GLU A 103 15.16 6.24 -6.15
C GLU A 103 15.97 7.09 -5.17
N GLU A 104 15.59 8.36 -5.00
CA GLU A 104 16.25 9.28 -4.06
C GLU A 104 15.80 9.06 -2.61
N GLN A 105 14.71 8.31 -2.39
CA GLN A 105 14.17 8.07 -1.06
C GLN A 105 15.00 7.03 -0.31
N LYS A 106 16.02 7.46 0.44
CA LYS A 106 16.92 6.57 1.20
C LYS A 106 16.20 5.65 2.21
N LEU A 107 15.07 6.12 2.77
CA LEU A 107 14.29 5.39 3.77
C LEU A 107 13.08 4.64 3.19
N MET A 108 12.83 4.74 1.88
CA MET A 108 11.73 4.06 1.22
C MET A 108 12.26 3.16 0.10
N ARG A 109 11.98 1.86 0.18
CA ARG A 109 12.36 0.89 -0.85
C ARG A 109 11.13 0.25 -1.45
N VAL A 110 10.95 0.46 -2.74
CA VAL A 110 9.86 -0.14 -3.50
C VAL A 110 10.42 -1.27 -4.38
N ARG A 111 9.75 -2.41 -4.41
CA ARG A 111 10.14 -3.59 -5.19
C ARG A 111 8.90 -4.24 -5.81
N ASN A 112 9.13 -4.98 -6.88
CA ASN A 112 8.06 -5.65 -7.62
C ASN A 112 7.99 -7.13 -7.28
N ILE A 113 6.78 -7.61 -7.07
CA ILE A 113 6.45 -9.01 -6.89
C ILE A 113 5.51 -9.47 -8.00
N ASN A 114 5.56 -10.76 -8.30
CA ASN A 114 4.77 -11.40 -9.34
C ASN A 114 4.12 -12.64 -8.74
N GLY A 115 2.92 -12.98 -9.19
CA GLY A 115 2.34 -14.27 -8.87
C GLY A 115 3.04 -15.41 -9.62
N ASN A 116 2.52 -16.62 -9.43
CA ASN A 116 3.09 -17.83 -9.99
C ASN A 116 3.23 -17.76 -11.51
N THR A 117 4.36 -18.26 -12.02
CA THR A 117 4.61 -18.36 -13.46
C THR A 117 4.17 -19.73 -13.97
N TYR A 118 3.33 -19.76 -14.99
CA TYR A 118 2.93 -20.95 -15.71
C TYR A 118 3.44 -20.91 -17.16
N TYR A 119 4.01 -22.01 -17.64
CA TYR A 119 4.45 -22.16 -19.03
C TYR A 119 3.45 -23.05 -19.77
N THR A 120 2.87 -22.54 -20.85
CA THR A 120 1.96 -23.30 -21.70
C THR A 120 2.73 -24.33 -22.53
N ARG A 121 2.02 -25.33 -23.08
CA ARG A 121 2.60 -26.29 -24.03
C ARG A 121 3.16 -25.63 -25.30
N SER A 122 2.67 -24.43 -25.65
CA SER A 122 3.18 -23.63 -26.76
C SER A 122 4.45 -22.82 -26.41
N GLY A 123 4.95 -22.92 -25.17
CA GLY A 123 6.10 -22.16 -24.69
C GLY A 123 5.77 -20.73 -24.23
N ALA A 124 4.49 -20.34 -24.23
CA ALA A 124 4.08 -19.02 -23.75
C ALA A 124 4.18 -18.95 -22.21
N LYS A 125 4.75 -17.86 -21.71
CA LYS A 125 4.85 -17.57 -20.27
C LYS A 125 3.64 -16.77 -19.82
N ILE A 126 2.89 -17.31 -18.86
CA ILE A 126 1.79 -16.64 -18.17
C ILE A 126 2.24 -16.37 -16.74
N VAL A 127 2.04 -15.14 -16.27
CA VAL A 127 2.40 -14.73 -14.91
C VAL A 127 1.11 -14.38 -14.18
N GLY A 128 0.88 -15.04 -13.04
CA GLY A 128 -0.24 -14.75 -12.15
C GLY A 128 -0.08 -13.40 -11.46
N LYS A 129 -1.17 -12.90 -10.88
CA LYS A 129 -1.18 -11.68 -10.06
C LYS A 129 -0.97 -12.03 -8.59
N VAL A 130 -0.33 -11.12 -7.88
CA VAL A 130 -0.28 -11.14 -6.42
C VAL A 130 -1.59 -10.55 -5.88
N HIS A 131 -2.22 -11.25 -4.95
CA HIS A 131 -3.45 -10.82 -4.29
C HIS A 131 -3.29 -10.63 -2.78
N GLU A 132 -2.11 -10.94 -2.25
CA GLU A 132 -1.70 -10.72 -0.88
C GLU A 132 -1.70 -9.21 -0.58
N LYS A 133 -2.44 -8.83 0.47
CA LYS A 133 -2.57 -7.44 0.92
C LYS A 133 -2.41 -7.37 2.43
N PHE A 134 -1.28 -6.87 2.87
CA PHE A 134 -1.07 -6.62 4.29
C PHE A 134 0.00 -5.56 4.54
N MET A 135 -0.08 -4.93 5.71
CA MET A 135 0.85 -3.92 6.18
C MET A 135 1.28 -4.27 7.60
N LEU A 136 2.58 -4.48 7.79
CA LEU A 136 3.24 -4.67 9.07
C LEU A 136 3.74 -3.33 9.59
N VAL A 137 3.46 -3.05 10.87
CA VAL A 137 3.92 -1.85 11.57
C VAL A 137 4.74 -2.25 12.79
N ASP A 138 6.01 -1.82 12.80
CA ASP A 138 6.99 -2.02 13.88
C ASP A 138 7.18 -3.49 14.31
N GLY A 139 6.78 -4.46 13.47
CA GLY A 139 6.85 -5.90 13.78
C GLY A 139 5.88 -6.37 14.87
N ILE A 140 4.93 -5.54 15.30
CA ILE A 140 4.01 -5.84 16.41
C ILE A 140 2.53 -5.83 16.02
N ARG A 141 2.22 -5.24 14.87
CA ARG A 141 0.86 -5.13 14.33
C ARG A 141 0.86 -5.43 12.85
N VAL A 142 -0.21 -6.09 12.40
CA VAL A 142 -0.47 -6.33 10.98
C VAL A 142 -1.89 -5.91 10.63
N THR A 143 -2.02 -5.17 9.54
CA THR A 143 -3.30 -4.80 8.94
C THR A 143 -3.45 -5.56 7.63
N THR A 144 -4.48 -6.39 7.49
CA THR A 144 -4.74 -7.19 6.28
C THR A 144 -6.21 -7.15 5.90
N GLY A 145 -6.56 -7.42 4.64
CA GLY A 145 -7.94 -7.44 4.20
C GLY A 145 -8.10 -7.38 2.70
N SER A 146 -9.31 -7.02 2.25
CA SER A 146 -9.62 -6.86 0.82
C SER A 146 -9.27 -5.48 0.28
N TYR A 147 -9.08 -4.49 1.16
CA TYR A 147 -8.82 -3.10 0.80
C TYR A 147 -7.49 -2.90 0.07
N SER A 148 -7.57 -2.48 -1.18
CA SER A 148 -6.45 -1.98 -1.97
C SER A 148 -6.25 -0.48 -1.76
N PHE A 149 -5.02 0.01 -1.87
CA PHE A 149 -4.72 1.43 -1.67
C PHE A 149 -5.04 2.25 -2.93
N THR A 150 -6.32 2.29 -3.27
CA THR A 150 -6.84 3.00 -4.45
C THR A 150 -8.01 3.89 -4.03
N TRP A 151 -8.25 4.96 -4.80
CA TRP A 151 -9.40 5.83 -4.57
C TRP A 151 -10.74 5.07 -4.67
N THR A 152 -10.84 4.09 -5.58
CA THR A 152 -12.04 3.27 -5.77
C THR A 152 -12.35 2.44 -4.52
N ASP A 153 -11.35 1.80 -3.92
CA ASP A 153 -11.53 1.05 -2.68
C ASP A 153 -11.79 1.95 -1.48
N GLY A 154 -11.23 3.17 -1.48
CA GLY A 154 -11.56 4.20 -0.51
C GLY A 154 -13.03 4.62 -0.58
N LYS A 155 -13.56 4.86 -1.77
CA LYS A 155 -14.84 5.59 -1.94
C LYS A 155 -16.02 4.76 -2.42
N LEU A 156 -15.77 3.76 -3.26
CA LEU A 156 -16.79 3.10 -4.09
C LEU A 156 -16.95 1.62 -3.77
N ASN A 157 -15.86 0.89 -3.53
CA ASN A 157 -15.93 -0.55 -3.27
C ASN A 157 -16.18 -0.82 -1.79
N SER A 158 -17.00 -1.84 -1.50
CA SER A 158 -17.15 -2.36 -0.14
C SER A 158 -15.95 -3.28 0.14
N SER A 159 -14.95 -2.71 0.80
CA SER A 159 -13.74 -3.40 1.24
C SER A 159 -13.67 -3.43 2.77
N ASN A 160 -12.92 -4.38 3.32
CA ASN A 160 -12.72 -4.55 4.75
C ASN A 160 -11.23 -4.72 5.09
N ILE A 161 -10.88 -4.38 6.33
CA ILE A 161 -9.58 -4.62 6.92
C ILE A 161 -9.72 -5.19 8.32
N ILE A 162 -8.70 -5.93 8.73
CA ILE A 162 -8.54 -6.53 10.05
C ILE A 162 -7.15 -6.13 10.55
N ILE A 163 -7.10 -5.60 11.76
CA ILE A 163 -5.87 -5.25 12.46
C ILE A 163 -5.63 -6.32 13.52
N LEU A 164 -4.53 -7.04 13.41
CA LEU A 164 -4.13 -8.11 14.30
C LEU A 164 -2.89 -7.71 15.10
N SER A 165 -2.82 -8.16 16.35
CA SER A 165 -1.64 -8.03 17.22
C SER A 165 -1.35 -9.35 17.92
N GLY A 166 -0.09 -9.54 18.36
CA GLY A 166 0.34 -10.74 19.08
C GLY A 166 0.98 -11.80 18.17
N PRO A 167 0.95 -13.09 18.55
CA PRO A 167 1.73 -14.14 17.88
C PRO A 167 1.42 -14.34 16.39
N ALA A 168 0.22 -13.94 15.94
CA ALA A 168 -0.15 -14.00 14.51
C ALA A 168 0.78 -13.14 13.62
N VAL A 169 1.35 -12.06 14.17
CA VAL A 169 2.23 -11.14 13.42
C VAL A 169 3.49 -11.83 12.91
N GLU A 170 4.01 -12.83 13.64
CA GLU A 170 5.21 -13.59 13.28
C GLU A 170 5.05 -14.31 11.93
N HIS A 171 3.84 -14.79 11.63
CA HIS A 171 3.57 -15.48 10.37
C HIS A 171 3.59 -14.51 9.19
N PHE A 172 3.07 -13.29 9.37
CA PHE A 172 3.11 -12.26 8.35
C PHE A 172 4.51 -11.70 8.15
N ASP A 173 5.32 -11.61 9.22
CA ASP A 173 6.73 -11.19 9.10
C ASP A 173 7.53 -12.20 8.27
N LEU A 174 7.38 -13.50 8.55
CA LEU A 174 8.01 -14.56 7.75
C LEU A 174 7.57 -14.49 6.29
N GLU A 175 6.26 -14.34 6.03
CA GLU A 175 5.72 -14.21 4.68
C GLU A 175 6.29 -13.00 3.95
N PHE A 176 6.39 -11.85 4.63
CA PHE A 176 7.02 -10.66 4.07
C PHE A 176 8.48 -10.92 3.69
N GLN A 177 9.24 -11.61 4.53
CA GLN A 177 10.64 -11.94 4.25
C GLN A 177 10.77 -12.83 3.02
N ILE A 178 9.89 -13.82 2.86
CA ILE A 178 9.84 -14.71 1.68
C ILE A 178 9.55 -13.88 0.42
N LEU A 179 8.46 -13.09 0.43
CA LEU A 179 8.08 -12.24 -0.69
C LEU A 179 9.18 -11.22 -1.03
N TYR A 180 9.84 -10.66 -0.02
CA TYR A 180 10.92 -9.71 -0.21
C TYR A 180 12.14 -10.37 -0.87
N ALA A 181 12.49 -11.60 -0.48
CA ALA A 181 13.59 -12.36 -1.08
C ALA A 181 13.33 -12.67 -2.56
N GLU A 182 12.08 -12.96 -2.93
CA GLU A 182 11.67 -13.24 -4.31
C GLU A 182 11.43 -11.98 -5.17
N SER A 183 11.16 -10.85 -4.51
CA SER A 183 10.87 -9.59 -5.18
C SER A 183 12.06 -9.05 -5.97
N LYS A 184 11.79 -8.27 -7.01
CA LYS A 184 12.78 -7.64 -7.88
C LYS A 184 12.91 -6.16 -7.57
N PRO A 185 14.14 -5.59 -7.55
CA PRO A 185 14.29 -4.15 -7.47
C PRO A 185 13.65 -3.48 -8.69
N ILE A 186 13.32 -2.19 -8.56
CA ILE A 186 12.83 -1.40 -9.68
C ILE A 186 13.91 -1.37 -10.77
N ASN A 187 13.51 -1.68 -12.00
CA ASN A 187 14.39 -1.51 -13.15
C ASN A 187 14.43 -0.02 -13.54
N PRO A 188 15.60 0.62 -13.59
CA PRO A 188 15.74 2.04 -13.97
C PRO A 188 15.09 2.38 -15.32
N TRP A 189 15.04 1.43 -16.27
CA TRP A 189 14.39 1.60 -17.58
C TRP A 189 12.87 1.79 -17.51
N LEU A 190 12.21 1.29 -16.48
CA LEU A 190 10.77 1.52 -16.29
C LEU A 190 10.49 2.94 -15.77
N LEU A 191 11.46 3.55 -15.07
CA LEU A 191 11.38 4.91 -14.60
C LEU A 191 11.55 5.91 -15.76
N SER A 192 12.49 5.65 -16.68
CA SER A 192 12.72 6.49 -17.86
C SER A 192 11.52 6.52 -18.82
N CYS A 193 10.74 5.44 -18.92
CA CYS A 193 9.52 5.42 -19.76
C CYS A 193 8.41 6.34 -19.22
N SER A 194 8.40 6.63 -17.92
CA SER A 194 7.52 7.65 -17.31
C SER A 194 7.91 9.05 -17.76
N GLN A 195 9.22 9.33 -17.82
CA GLN A 195 9.80 10.60 -18.24
C GLN A 195 9.74 10.80 -19.77
N GLU A 196 9.95 9.75 -20.57
CA GLU A 196 9.86 9.81 -22.03
C GLU A 196 8.44 10.11 -22.51
N ARG A 197 7.40 9.59 -21.83
CA ARG A 197 6.01 9.95 -22.16
C ARG A 197 5.67 11.38 -21.78
N GLU A 198 6.27 11.91 -20.72
CA GLU A 198 6.09 13.30 -20.29
C GLU A 198 6.79 14.27 -21.28
N MET A 199 8.00 13.92 -21.75
CA MET A 199 8.71 14.62 -22.81
C MET A 199 7.98 14.53 -24.16
N ALA A 200 7.48 13.35 -24.54
CA ALA A 200 6.67 13.18 -25.75
C ALA A 200 5.38 14.01 -25.70
N ASN A 201 4.68 14.02 -24.56
CA ASN A 201 3.47 14.84 -24.40
C ASN A 201 3.75 16.35 -24.37
N GLN A 202 4.94 16.80 -23.96
CA GLN A 202 5.34 18.21 -24.07
C GLN A 202 5.75 18.58 -25.51
N LEU A 203 6.37 17.66 -26.25
CA LEU A 203 6.75 17.84 -27.65
C LEU A 203 5.57 17.77 -28.63
N ILE A 204 4.42 17.21 -28.23
CA ILE A 204 3.18 17.18 -29.02
C ILE A 204 2.35 18.48 -28.91
N LYS A 205 2.56 19.29 -27.85
CA LYS A 205 1.79 20.53 -27.62
C LYS A 205 1.97 21.67 -28.66
N PRO A 206 3.05 21.77 -29.47
CA PRO A 206 3.12 22.82 -30.49
C PRO A 206 2.28 22.54 -31.75
N TRP A 207 1.76 21.33 -31.95
CA TRP A 207 1.11 20.95 -33.22
C TRP A 207 -0.42 21.12 -33.26
N ILE A 208 -1.07 21.34 -32.10
CA ILE A 208 -2.54 21.44 -32.01
C ILE A 208 -3.03 22.91 -32.04
N SER A 209 -2.15 23.91 -31.97
CA SER A 209 -2.56 25.33 -32.00
C SER A 209 -2.50 25.98 -33.39
N LYS A 210 -2.43 25.20 -34.47
CA LYS A 210 -2.45 25.69 -35.86
C LYS A 210 -3.39 24.84 -36.74
N THR A 211 -4.67 24.85 -36.40
CA THR A 211 -5.81 24.58 -37.29
C THR A 211 -6.99 25.36 -36.75
#